data_AF-A0A818B1H9-F1
#
_entry.id   AF-A0A818B1H9-F1
#
_cell.length_a   1.000
_cell.length_b   1.000
_cell.length_c   1.000
_cell.angle_alpha   90.00
_cell.angle_beta   90.00
_cell.angle_gamma   90.00
#
_symmetry.space_group_name_H-M   'P 1'
#
loop_
_entity.id
_entity.type
_entity.pdbx_description
1 polymer ?
#
loop_
_entity_poly.entity_id
_entity_poly.type
_entity_poly.pdbx_seq_one_letter_code
_entity_poly.pdbx_strand_id
1 'polypeptide(L)'
;MHKALNLNIDFRPISTNTNSNSNSKSRIGIGASLIVWAVITRTPIQFRRGLAAQGVSGDELPFRAIWYPYGAYFGLGANIFLIFFQGYTSFFRPFDIVSFAVSYILIPVFLLLFFGYKFLRKTQWIEASQMDIWSNRRVFVKEDIQANNQTIWSHIKNLII
;
A
#
# COMPACT_ATOMS: atom_id res chain seq x y z
N MET A 1 37.02 26.87 43.20
CA MET A 1 35.83 26.73 42.33
C MET A 1 36.31 26.27 40.96
N HIS A 2 36.08 25.01 40.57
CA HIS A 2 36.14 24.44 39.19
C HIS A 2 36.65 22.98 39.24
N LYS A 3 35.76 22.04 39.55
CA LYS A 3 35.89 20.63 39.16
C LYS A 3 35.09 20.48 37.87
N ALA A 4 35.77 20.55 36.74
CA ALA A 4 35.19 20.22 35.45
C ALA A 4 34.92 18.71 35.42
N LEU A 5 33.64 18.34 35.54
CA LEU A 5 33.13 17.00 35.29
C LEU A 5 33.25 16.75 33.77
N ASN A 6 34.36 16.16 33.34
CA ASN A 6 34.48 15.56 32.01
C ASN A 6 33.59 14.30 31.95
N LEU A 7 32.29 14.52 31.76
CA LEU A 7 31.34 13.49 31.37
C LEU A 7 31.62 13.14 29.91
N ASN A 8 32.54 12.21 29.71
CA ASN A 8 32.76 11.57 28.42
C ASN A 8 31.54 10.67 28.14
N ILE A 9 30.48 11.25 27.57
CA ILE A 9 29.29 10.52 27.12
C ILE A 9 29.75 9.58 26.00
N ASP A 10 30.01 8.32 26.35
CA ASP A 10 30.38 7.27 25.42
C ASP A 10 29.14 6.87 24.61
N PHE A 11 28.96 7.47 23.43
CA PHE A 11 27.93 7.10 22.46
C PHE A 11 28.26 5.78 21.76
N ARG A 12 28.58 4.73 22.52
CA ARG A 12 28.66 3.40 21.93
C ARG A 12 27.26 2.97 21.52
N PRO A 13 27.01 2.66 20.24
CA PRO A 13 25.76 2.02 19.86
C PRO A 13 25.66 0.75 20.70
N ILE A 14 24.58 0.62 21.47
CA ILE A 14 24.30 -0.56 22.28
C ILE A 14 24.43 -1.75 21.35
N SER A 15 25.42 -2.61 21.59
CA SER A 15 25.54 -3.89 20.89
C SER A 15 24.36 -4.73 21.36
N THR A 16 23.19 -4.50 20.76
CA THR A 16 22.07 -5.38 20.93
C THR A 16 22.55 -6.71 20.39
N ASN A 17 22.67 -7.68 21.29
CA ASN A 17 22.88 -9.07 20.95
C ASN A 17 21.61 -9.46 20.17
N THR A 18 21.65 -9.18 18.86
CA THR A 18 20.58 -9.43 17.91
C THR A 18 20.60 -10.92 17.70
N ASN A 19 20.00 -11.61 18.66
CA ASN A 19 19.63 -13.00 18.56
C ASN A 19 19.06 -13.18 17.15
N SER A 20 19.50 -14.20 16.42
CA SER A 20 19.15 -14.55 15.04
C SER A 20 17.67 -14.38 14.64
N ASN A 21 16.76 -14.25 15.62
CA ASN A 21 15.35 -13.88 15.53
C ASN A 21 15.04 -12.39 15.19
N SER A 22 15.98 -11.45 15.15
CA SER A 22 15.68 -10.09 14.64
C SER A 22 15.50 -10.07 13.12
N ASN A 23 16.23 -10.94 12.43
CA ASN A 23 16.33 -10.98 10.97
C ASN A 23 15.10 -11.62 10.34
N SER A 24 14.42 -12.51 11.08
CA SER A 24 13.15 -13.13 10.68
C SER A 24 11.97 -12.16 10.81
N LYS A 25 11.95 -11.31 11.84
CA LYS A 25 10.85 -10.35 12.10
C LYS A 25 10.74 -9.29 11.01
N SER A 26 11.86 -8.81 10.46
CA SER A 26 11.85 -7.78 9.40
C SER A 26 11.24 -8.28 8.09
N ARG A 27 11.43 -9.56 7.77
CA ARG A 27 10.93 -10.18 6.52
C ARG A 27 9.41 -10.29 6.49
N ILE A 28 8.78 -10.58 7.63
CA ILE A 28 7.32 -10.66 7.76
C ILE A 28 6.66 -9.30 7.50
N GLY A 29 7.24 -8.21 8.01
CA GLY A 29 6.68 -6.86 7.86
C GLY A 29 6.64 -6.38 6.41
N ILE A 30 7.67 -6.70 5.63
CA ILE A 30 7.73 -6.37 4.20
C ILE A 30 6.66 -7.15 3.44
N GLY A 31 6.51 -8.44 3.70
CA GLY A 31 5.50 -9.28 3.06
C GLY A 31 4.07 -8.83 3.33
N ALA A 32 3.77 -8.44 4.56
CA ALA A 32 2.46 -7.89 4.91
C ALA A 32 2.16 -6.59 4.14
N SER A 33 3.15 -5.70 4.07
CA SER A 33 3.03 -4.40 3.39
C SER A 33 2.79 -4.56 1.88
N LEU A 34 3.49 -5.49 1.23
CA LEU A 34 3.33 -5.79 -0.19
C LEU A 34 1.93 -6.36 -0.52
N ILE A 35 1.39 -7.21 0.36
CA ILE A 35 0.02 -7.73 0.19
C ILE A 35 -1.00 -6.59 0.30
N VAL A 36 -0.85 -5.71 1.30
CA VAL A 36 -1.73 -4.54 1.45
C VAL A 36 -1.68 -3.66 0.21
N TRP A 37 -0.47 -3.38 -0.31
CA TRP A 37 -0.30 -2.60 -1.53
C TRP A 37 -0.85 -3.30 -2.78
N ALA A 38 -0.74 -4.62 -2.88
CA ALA A 38 -1.40 -5.39 -3.95
C ALA A 38 -2.94 -5.23 -3.92
N VAL A 39 -3.54 -5.22 -2.72
CA VAL A 39 -4.98 -5.00 -2.57
C VAL A 39 -5.35 -3.55 -2.91
N ILE A 40 -4.57 -2.57 -2.45
CA ILE A 40 -4.79 -1.14 -2.74
C ILE A 40 -4.73 -0.87 -4.25
N THR A 41 -3.74 -1.43 -4.95
CA THR A 41 -3.58 -1.27 -6.40
C THR A 41 -4.71 -1.94 -7.20
N ARG A 42 -5.36 -2.98 -6.65
CA ARG A 42 -6.52 -3.63 -7.26
C ARG A 42 -7.80 -2.79 -7.20
N THR A 43 -8.03 -2.04 -6.12
CA THR A 43 -9.24 -1.21 -5.92
C THR A 43 -9.54 -0.24 -7.08
N PRO A 44 -8.59 0.60 -7.56
CA PRO A 44 -8.87 1.54 -8.65
C PRO A 44 -9.16 0.85 -9.98
N ILE A 45 -8.71 -0.39 -10.19
CA ILE A 45 -9.04 -1.16 -11.41
C ILE A 45 -10.53 -1.50 -11.41
N GLN A 46 -11.07 -1.98 -10.29
CA GLN A 46 -12.50 -2.30 -10.20
C GLN A 46 -13.39 -1.07 -10.15
N PHE A 47 -12.96 0.00 -9.48
CA PHE A 47 -13.69 1.27 -9.46
C PHE A 47 -13.97 1.78 -10.89
N ARG A 48 -12.95 1.75 -11.77
CA ARG A 48 -13.11 2.21 -13.15
C ARG A 48 -13.87 1.24 -14.03
N ARG A 49 -13.76 -0.07 -13.79
CA ARG A 49 -14.62 -1.05 -14.47
C ARG A 49 -16.09 -0.81 -14.15
N GLY A 50 -16.43 -0.43 -12.92
CA GLY A 50 -17.79 -0.03 -12.55
C GLY A 50 -18.24 1.26 -13.22
N LEU A 51 -17.38 2.29 -13.25
CA LEU A 51 -17.67 3.54 -13.97
C LEU A 51 -17.96 3.31 -15.46
N ALA A 52 -17.12 2.50 -16.13
CA ALA A 52 -17.30 2.16 -17.53
C ALA A 52 -18.62 1.40 -17.78
N ALA A 53 -19.02 0.51 -16.86
CA ALA A 53 -20.28 -0.21 -16.94
C ALA A 53 -21.52 0.67 -16.74
N GLN A 54 -21.37 1.84 -16.11
CA GLN A 54 -22.44 2.83 -15.92
C GLN A 54 -22.46 3.93 -16.99
N GLY A 55 -21.62 3.81 -18.02
CA GLY A 55 -21.54 4.79 -19.10
C GLY A 55 -20.93 6.13 -18.72
N VAL A 56 -20.34 6.25 -17.52
CA VAL A 56 -19.67 7.47 -17.07
C VAL A 56 -18.30 7.55 -17.73
N SER A 57 -18.07 8.61 -18.49
CA SER A 57 -16.78 8.81 -19.14
C SER A 57 -15.69 9.06 -18.10
N GLY A 58 -14.50 8.48 -18.29
CA GLY A 58 -13.38 8.66 -17.38
C GLY A 58 -12.88 10.11 -17.25
N ASP A 59 -13.38 11.00 -18.12
CA ASP A 59 -13.06 12.42 -18.22
C ASP A 59 -13.98 13.30 -17.37
N GLU A 60 -15.10 12.78 -16.88
CA GLU A 60 -15.96 13.46 -15.88
C GLU A 60 -15.33 13.48 -14.48
N LEU A 61 -14.27 12.70 -14.26
CA LEU A 61 -13.57 12.66 -12.99
C LEU A 61 -12.57 13.82 -12.90
N PRO A 62 -12.64 14.67 -11.84
CA PRO A 62 -11.72 15.80 -11.68
C PRO A 62 -10.26 15.38 -11.49
N PHE A 63 -10.02 14.13 -11.04
CA PHE A 63 -8.67 13.58 -10.83
C PHE A 63 -8.42 12.38 -11.75
N ARG A 64 -7.56 12.59 -12.75
CA ARG A 64 -7.10 11.56 -13.68
C ARG A 64 -5.64 11.22 -13.38
N ALA A 65 -5.35 9.94 -13.18
CA ALA A 65 -3.97 9.48 -13.07
C ALA A 65 -3.33 9.44 -14.47
N ILE A 66 -2.15 10.04 -14.59
CA ILE A 66 -1.42 10.21 -15.87
C ILE A 66 -1.11 8.86 -16.54
N TRP A 67 -0.85 7.82 -15.75
CA TRP A 67 -0.45 6.49 -16.23
C TRP A 67 -1.58 5.45 -16.22
N TYR A 68 -2.84 5.89 -16.13
CA TYR A 68 -3.96 4.97 -16.16
C TYR A 68 -4.22 4.45 -17.58
N PRO A 69 -4.52 3.15 -17.83
CA PRO A 69 -4.67 2.03 -16.88
C PRO A 69 -3.39 1.22 -16.61
N TYR A 70 -2.34 1.39 -17.42
CA TYR A 70 -1.15 0.55 -17.40
C TYR A 70 -0.40 0.55 -16.06
N GLY A 71 -0.35 1.69 -15.37
CA GLY A 71 0.33 1.81 -14.08
C GLY A 71 -0.32 0.98 -12.97
N ALA A 72 -1.64 0.80 -12.99
CA ALA A 72 -2.34 -0.01 -11.98
C ALA A 72 -2.10 -1.51 -12.19
N TYR A 73 -2.13 -1.98 -13.44
CA TYR A 73 -1.79 -3.37 -13.78
C TYR A 73 -0.32 -3.69 -13.52
N PHE A 74 0.58 -2.76 -13.87
CA PHE A 74 2.01 -2.89 -13.55
C PHE A 74 2.24 -2.93 -12.04
N GLY A 75 1.61 -2.04 -11.27
CA GLY A 75 1.68 -2.04 -9.81
C GLY A 75 1.20 -3.35 -9.20
N LEU A 76 0.08 -3.90 -9.68
CA LEU A 76 -0.42 -5.19 -9.21
C LEU A 76 0.57 -6.32 -9.53
N GLY A 77 1.07 -6.38 -10.77
CA GLY A 77 2.05 -7.38 -11.20
C GLY A 77 3.37 -7.29 -10.43
N ALA A 78 3.89 -6.08 -10.22
CA ALA A 78 5.11 -5.82 -9.47
C ALA A 78 4.97 -6.24 -8.00
N ASN A 79 3.85 -5.94 -7.34
CA ASN A 79 3.61 -6.37 -5.96
C ASN A 79 3.56 -7.90 -5.85
N ILE A 80 2.86 -8.58 -6.77
CA ILE A 80 2.81 -10.05 -6.80
C ILE A 80 4.22 -10.63 -6.99
N PHE A 81 4.98 -10.09 -7.94
CA PHE A 81 6.36 -10.50 -8.21
C PHE A 81 7.27 -10.32 -6.97
N LEU A 82 7.18 -9.17 -6.29
CA LEU A 82 7.93 -8.89 -5.07
C LEU A 82 7.56 -9.81 -3.91
N ILE A 83 6.28 -10.17 -3.76
CA ILE A 83 5.82 -11.14 -2.75
C ILE A 83 6.46 -12.51 -2.97
N PHE A 84 6.62 -12.95 -4.23
CA PHE A 84 7.35 -14.19 -4.54
C PHE A 84 8.86 -14.03 -4.32
N PHE A 85 9.43 -12.88 -4.68
CA PHE A 85 10.88 -12.68 -4.64
C PHE A 85 11.43 -12.43 -3.24
N GLN A 86 10.67 -11.86 -2.29
CA GLN A 86 11.16 -11.56 -0.93
C GLN A 86 11.70 -12.80 -0.16
N GLY A 87 11.21 -14.00 -0.51
CA GLY A 87 11.59 -15.26 0.11
C GLY A 87 12.80 -15.94 -0.52
N TYR A 88 13.45 -15.32 -1.52
CA TYR A 88 14.49 -15.96 -2.32
C TYR A 88 15.70 -16.44 -1.50
N THR A 89 16.04 -15.73 -0.42
CA THR A 89 17.16 -16.08 0.47
C THR A 89 16.98 -17.41 1.18
N SER A 90 15.74 -17.90 1.31
CA SER A 90 15.45 -19.20 1.93
C SER A 90 15.82 -20.39 1.05
N PHE A 91 16.15 -20.16 -0.22
CA PHE A 91 16.61 -21.19 -1.15
C PHE A 91 18.14 -21.31 -1.26
N PHE A 92 18.91 -20.37 -0.71
CA PHE A 92 20.37 -20.47 -0.72
C PHE A 92 20.87 -21.42 0.37
N ARG A 93 21.82 -22.30 0.01
CA ARG A 93 22.34 -23.36 0.90
C ARG A 93 22.98 -22.77 2.17
N PRO A 94 22.68 -23.29 3.37
CA PRO A 94 21.78 -24.41 3.68
C PRO A 94 20.29 -24.02 3.62
N PHE A 95 19.44 -24.94 3.13
CA PHE A 95 17.99 -24.74 3.06
C PHE A 95 17.40 -24.63 4.46
N ASP A 96 16.99 -23.42 4.85
CA ASP A 96 16.35 -23.16 6.14
C ASP A 96 14.82 -23.24 5.99
N ILE A 97 14.27 -24.37 6.42
CA ILE A 97 12.83 -24.67 6.44
C ILE A 97 12.07 -23.61 7.25
N VAL A 98 12.65 -23.10 8.34
CA VAL A 98 12.00 -22.11 9.21
C VAL A 98 11.87 -20.79 8.47
N SER A 99 12.95 -20.32 7.85
CA SER A 99 12.95 -19.10 7.03
C SER A 99 12.03 -19.21 5.81
N PHE A 100 11.92 -20.39 5.21
CA PHE A 100 10.98 -20.66 4.11
C PHE A 100 9.54 -20.54 4.58
N ALA A 101 9.17 -21.26 5.65
CA ALA A 101 7.81 -21.22 6.21
C ALA A 101 7.42 -19.79 6.60
N VAL A 102 8.30 -19.05 7.29
CA VAL A 102 8.04 -17.68 7.74
C VAL A 102 7.83 -16.70 6.57
N SER A 103 8.55 -16.86 5.46
CA SER A 103 8.44 -15.96 4.30
C SER A 103 7.17 -16.19 3.48
N TYR A 104 6.70 -17.45 3.42
CA TYR A 104 5.61 -17.83 2.53
C TYR A 104 4.28 -18.11 3.25
N ILE A 105 4.24 -18.25 4.58
CA ILE A 105 3.00 -18.50 5.35
C ILE A 105 1.90 -17.44 5.12
N LEU A 106 2.30 -16.21 4.81
CA LEU A 106 1.37 -15.11 4.58
C LEU A 106 0.53 -15.29 3.30
N ILE A 107 1.04 -16.00 2.29
CA ILE A 107 0.33 -16.24 1.02
C ILE A 107 -0.89 -17.16 1.22
N PRO A 108 -0.75 -18.40 1.76
CA PRO A 108 -1.90 -19.26 2.02
C PRO A 108 -2.83 -18.68 3.09
N VAL A 109 -2.31 -17.96 4.10
CA VAL A 109 -3.16 -17.25 5.08
C VAL A 109 -4.02 -16.20 4.37
N PHE A 110 -3.45 -15.39 3.48
CA PHE A 110 -4.19 -14.41 2.70
C PHE A 110 -5.22 -15.08 1.78
N LEU A 111 -4.86 -16.16 1.08
CA LEU A 111 -5.80 -16.91 0.25
C LEU A 111 -6.94 -17.50 1.08
N LEU A 112 -6.64 -18.10 2.23
CA LEU A 112 -7.65 -18.68 3.12
C LEU A 112 -8.56 -17.61 3.72
N LEU A 113 -8.04 -16.44 4.09
CA LEU A 113 -8.87 -15.30 4.51
C LEU A 113 -9.72 -14.77 3.36
N PHE A 114 -9.16 -14.63 2.15
CA PHE A 114 -9.87 -14.12 1.00
C PHE A 114 -10.97 -15.08 0.54
N PHE A 115 -10.64 -16.35 0.30
CA PHE A 115 -11.60 -17.39 -0.08
C PHE A 115 -12.54 -17.74 1.06
N GLY A 116 -12.05 -17.79 2.30
CA GLY A 116 -12.86 -17.99 3.49
C GLY A 116 -13.89 -16.88 3.64
N TYR A 117 -13.48 -15.61 3.63
CA TYR A 117 -14.41 -14.48 3.64
C TYR A 117 -15.42 -14.56 2.49
N LYS A 118 -14.96 -14.91 1.29
CA LYS A 118 -15.82 -15.07 0.12
C LYS A 118 -16.83 -16.21 0.25
N PHE A 119 -16.44 -17.35 0.83
CA PHE A 119 -17.33 -18.49 1.07
C PHE A 119 -18.31 -18.22 2.21
N LEU A 120 -17.82 -17.65 3.33
CA LEU A 120 -18.62 -17.31 4.51
C LEU A 120 -19.64 -16.21 4.22
N ARG A 121 -19.23 -15.14 3.52
CA ARG A 121 -20.12 -14.03 3.17
C ARG A 121 -20.87 -14.21 1.86
N LYS A 122 -20.63 -15.30 1.13
CA LYS A 122 -21.16 -15.54 -0.22
C LYS A 122 -21.15 -14.27 -1.08
N THR A 123 -20.08 -13.47 -0.99
CA THR A 123 -20.03 -12.18 -1.66
C THR A 123 -20.07 -12.45 -3.16
N GLN A 124 -21.22 -12.14 -3.76
CA GLN A 124 -21.39 -12.12 -5.20
C GLN A 124 -20.32 -11.19 -5.75
N TRP A 125 -19.69 -11.57 -6.86
CA TRP A 125 -18.93 -10.59 -7.62
C TRP A 125 -19.92 -9.50 -8.00
N ILE A 126 -19.84 -8.35 -7.34
CA ILE A 126 -20.71 -7.21 -7.65
C ILE A 126 -20.43 -6.91 -9.11
N GLU A 127 -21.47 -7.11 -9.93
CA GLU A 127 -21.39 -6.82 -11.34
C GLU A 127 -21.04 -5.34 -11.47
N ALA A 128 -20.15 -5.02 -12.41
CA ALA A 128 -19.66 -3.66 -12.56
C ALA A 128 -20.80 -2.64 -12.73
N SER A 129 -21.92 -3.06 -13.30
CA SER A 129 -23.16 -2.29 -13.46
C SER A 129 -23.85 -1.94 -12.14
N GLN A 130 -23.82 -2.83 -11.14
CA GLN A 130 -24.53 -2.70 -9.85
C GLN A 130 -23.68 -2.05 -8.75
N MET A 131 -22.43 -1.69 -9.03
CA MET A 131 -21.55 -1.08 -8.05
C MET A 131 -22.06 0.32 -7.70
N ASP A 132 -22.38 0.58 -6.43
CA ASP A 132 -22.84 1.91 -6.01
C ASP A 132 -21.67 2.91 -6.03
N ILE A 133 -21.71 3.85 -7.00
CA ILE A 133 -20.71 4.92 -7.21
C ILE A 133 -21.30 6.31 -6.99
N TRP A 134 -22.61 6.36 -6.72
CA TRP A 134 -23.40 7.59 -6.68
C TRP A 134 -23.74 7.98 -5.25
N SER A 135 -24.03 7.00 -4.39
CA SER A 135 -24.41 7.27 -3.01
C SER A 135 -23.26 7.93 -2.24
N ASN A 136 -23.57 9.04 -1.59
CA ASN A 136 -22.63 9.81 -0.75
C ASN A 136 -21.42 10.44 -1.49
N ARG A 137 -21.50 10.62 -2.83
CA ARG A 137 -20.48 11.35 -3.58
C ARG A 137 -20.54 12.84 -3.23
N ARG A 138 -19.40 13.42 -2.84
CA ARG A 138 -19.23 14.88 -2.86
C ARG A 138 -19.14 15.33 -4.31
N VAL A 139 -20.14 16.09 -4.77
CA VAL A 139 -20.12 16.72 -6.09
C VAL A 139 -19.09 17.84 -6.03
N PHE A 140 -17.92 17.60 -6.62
CA PHE A 140 -16.93 18.66 -6.78
C PHE A 140 -17.36 19.53 -7.95
N VAL A 141 -17.81 20.74 -7.65
CA VAL A 141 -18.11 21.71 -8.70
C VAL A 141 -16.79 22.34 -9.13
N LYS A 142 -16.63 22.65 -10.42
CA LYS A 142 -15.38 23.27 -10.93
C LYS A 142 -15.04 24.57 -10.18
N GLU A 143 -16.07 25.28 -9.71
CA GLU A 143 -15.94 26.45 -8.83
C GLU A 143 -15.16 26.14 -7.54
N ASP A 144 -15.40 25.00 -6.88
CA ASP A 144 -14.73 24.65 -5.61
C ASP A 144 -13.22 24.42 -5.79
N ILE A 145 -12.85 23.82 -6.92
CA ILE A 145 -11.44 23.53 -7.26
C ILE A 145 -10.71 24.84 -7.58
N GLN A 146 -11.36 25.73 -8.33
CA GLN A 146 -10.80 27.04 -8.65
C GLN A 146 -10.66 27.90 -7.39
N ALA A 147 -11.67 27.93 -6.53
CA ALA A 147 -11.64 28.68 -5.27
C ALA A 147 -10.46 28.23 -4.38
N ASN A 148 -10.32 26.92 -4.16
CA ASN A 148 -9.24 26.37 -3.34
C ASN A 148 -7.84 26.65 -3.92
N ASN A 149 -7.68 26.55 -5.24
CA ASN A 149 -6.41 26.84 -5.89
C ASN A 149 -6.00 28.30 -5.65
N GLN A 150 -6.95 29.24 -5.81
CA GLN A 150 -6.69 30.67 -5.55
C GLN A 150 -6.31 30.93 -4.09
N THR A 151 -6.92 30.23 -3.13
CA THR A 151 -6.56 30.34 -1.71
C THR A 151 -5.13 29.85 -1.45
N ILE A 152 -4.74 28.71 -2.03
CA ILE A 152 -3.40 28.15 -1.83
C ILE A 152 -2.33 29.09 -2.40
N TRP A 153 -2.53 29.65 -3.59
CA TRP A 153 -1.58 30.59 -4.19
C TRP A 153 -1.44 31.88 -3.39
N SER A 154 -2.50 32.38 -2.76
CA SER A 154 -2.41 33.58 -1.90
C SER A 154 -1.62 33.29 -0.62
N HIS A 155 -1.85 32.14 0.04
CA HIS A 155 -1.07 31.72 1.19
C HIS A 155 0.42 31.52 0.86
N ILE A 156 0.73 30.90 -0.28
CA ILE A 156 2.12 30.71 -0.73
C ILE A 156 2.80 32.06 -0.99
N LYS A 157 2.12 33.00 -1.66
CA LYS A 157 2.67 34.35 -1.91
C LYS A 157 2.97 35.08 -0.60
N ASN A 158 2.10 34.98 0.41
CA ASN A 158 2.29 35.60 1.72
C ASN A 158 3.38 34.95 2.59
N LEU A 159 3.83 33.72 2.26
CA LEU A 159 4.93 33.05 2.96
C LEU A 159 6.29 33.35 2.34
N ILE A 160 6.32 33.83 1.09
CA ILE A 160 7.55 34.09 0.32
C ILE A 160 7.89 35.58 0.29
N ILE A 161 6.89 36.46 0.49
CA ILE A 161 7.03 37.91 0.66
C ILE A 161 7.11 38.23 2.15
#